data_AF-A0A833LXR3-F1
#
_entry.id   AF-A0A833LXR3-F1
#
_cell.length_a   1.000
_cell.length_b   1.000
_cell.length_c   1.000
_cell.angle_alpha   90.00
_cell.angle_beta   90.00
_cell.angle_gamma   90.00
#
_symmetry.space_group_name_H-M   'P 1'
#
loop_
_entity.id
_entity.type
_entity.pdbx_description
1 polymer ?
#
loop_
_entity_poly.entity_id
_entity_poly.type
_entity_poly.pdbx_seq_one_letter_code
_entity_poly.pdbx_strand_id
1 'polypeptide(L)'
;MKNRLSFLPLAGLMLATLLPCSLFAEQEKERYDFIEQSFRAEQSHAKYYYYGWMTIYGVNAAYSFYDAGTTKNTVNHLVGGVSGTQALIGMIGLALSPLPATDAYDTLHAMPGETDVEQAERLRSAEELLRKSAEVEREGRSWIMHAANFVVAAGGAAVIRYSYGDRINRAGGSAVEQANINFWSSFLVGELQLFTQPTRSIDSLKEYEQNYGVSSVSVAPCVTSDGAGVALIMRF
;
A
#
# COMPACT_ATOMS: atom_id res chain seq x y z
N MET A 1 1.78 -50.03 71.94
CA MET A 1 2.65 -49.71 70.80
C MET A 1 2.25 -48.34 70.27
N LYS A 2 3.21 -47.41 70.19
CA LYS A 2 3.06 -46.04 69.69
C LYS A 2 3.14 -46.05 68.15
N ASN A 3 2.34 -45.22 67.46
CA ASN A 3 2.57 -44.67 66.10
C ASN A 3 1.45 -43.63 65.84
N ARG A 4 1.59 -42.36 66.20
CA ARG A 4 2.18 -41.20 65.47
C ARG A 4 1.64 -40.95 64.04
N LEU A 5 0.89 -39.84 63.96
CA LEU A 5 0.64 -38.86 62.89
C LEU A 5 1.26 -39.10 61.50
N SER A 6 0.52 -38.75 60.44
CA SER A 6 0.78 -37.52 59.66
C SER A 6 -0.34 -37.26 58.63
N PHE A 7 -1.04 -36.14 58.81
CA PHE A 7 -1.81 -35.47 57.76
C PHE A 7 -0.82 -34.77 56.82
N LEU A 8 -0.92 -35.01 55.51
CA LEU A 8 -0.26 -34.21 54.47
C LEU A 8 -1.36 -33.41 53.74
N PRO A 9 -1.32 -32.07 53.71
CA PRO A 9 -2.10 -31.31 52.76
C PRO A 9 -1.36 -31.31 51.42
N LEU A 10 -1.99 -31.84 50.37
CA LEU A 10 -1.59 -31.51 49.00
C LEU A 10 -1.95 -30.03 48.76
N ALA A 11 -1.05 -29.14 49.15
CA ALA A 11 -1.00 -27.79 48.61
C ALA A 11 -0.48 -27.92 47.16
N GLY A 12 -1.40 -28.21 46.24
CA GLY A 12 -1.15 -28.13 44.81
C GLY A 12 -0.84 -26.68 44.47
N LEU A 13 0.44 -26.41 44.24
CA LEU A 13 0.98 -25.15 43.78
C LEU A 13 0.38 -24.83 42.39
N MET A 14 -0.78 -24.17 42.36
CA MET A 14 -1.24 -23.45 41.17
C MET A 14 -0.33 -22.24 41.01
N LEU A 15 0.79 -22.44 40.33
CA LEU A 15 1.60 -21.34 39.81
C LEU A 15 0.83 -20.75 38.62
N ALA A 16 -0.21 -19.96 38.92
CA ALA A 16 -0.82 -19.08 37.95
C ALA A 16 0.26 -18.08 37.54
N THR A 17 0.82 -18.26 36.35
CA THR A 17 1.79 -17.35 35.75
C THR A 17 1.11 -16.00 35.57
N LEU A 18 1.30 -15.11 36.55
CA LEU A 18 1.13 -13.67 36.39
C LEU A 18 2.11 -13.26 35.28
N LEU A 19 1.65 -13.20 34.03
CA LEU A 19 2.43 -12.53 33.00
C LEU A 19 2.51 -11.06 33.43
N PRO A 20 3.73 -10.51 33.61
CA PRO A 20 3.89 -9.13 34.05
C PRO A 20 3.25 -8.19 33.03
N CYS A 21 2.52 -7.16 33.49
CA CYS A 21 1.98 -6.09 32.64
C CYS A 21 3.07 -5.45 31.76
N SER A 22 4.32 -5.44 32.24
CA SER A 22 5.49 -4.97 31.50
C SER A 22 5.80 -5.76 30.23
N LEU A 23 5.48 -7.05 30.19
CA LEU A 23 5.72 -7.90 29.01
C LEU A 23 4.73 -7.58 27.87
N PHE A 24 3.53 -7.14 28.21
CA PHE A 24 2.54 -6.67 27.23
C PHE A 24 2.93 -5.32 26.64
N ALA A 25 3.31 -4.36 27.47
CA ALA A 25 3.79 -3.05 27.00
C ALA A 25 5.06 -3.16 26.14
N GLU A 26 5.97 -4.08 26.49
CA GLU A 26 7.15 -4.40 25.69
C GLU A 26 6.77 -4.99 24.31
N GLN A 27 5.80 -5.92 24.27
CA GLN A 27 5.31 -6.51 23.03
C GLN A 27 4.60 -5.48 22.13
N GLU A 28 3.77 -4.59 22.68
CA GLU A 28 3.10 -3.53 21.92
C GLU A 28 4.09 -2.55 21.31
N LYS A 29 5.11 -2.16 22.10
CA LYS A 29 6.19 -1.31 21.62
C LYS A 29 7.00 -1.97 20.51
N GLU A 30 7.36 -3.24 20.67
CA GLU A 30 8.10 -4.01 19.66
C GLU A 30 7.35 -4.06 18.32
N ARG A 31 6.03 -4.34 18.38
CA ARG A 31 5.14 -4.36 17.21
C ARG A 31 5.07 -2.99 16.54
N TYR A 32 4.92 -1.93 17.31
CA TYR A 32 4.90 -0.56 16.78
C TYR A 32 6.23 -0.20 16.10
N ASP A 33 7.35 -0.45 16.78
CA ASP A 33 8.70 -0.15 16.28
C ASP A 33 8.98 -0.90 14.96
N PHE A 34 8.54 -2.15 14.85
CA PHE A 34 8.64 -2.92 13.61
C PHE A 34 7.91 -2.24 12.44
N ILE A 35 6.68 -1.80 12.66
CA ILE A 35 5.86 -1.16 11.62
C ILE A 35 6.46 0.19 11.24
N GLU A 36 6.82 1.00 12.24
CA GLU A 36 7.43 2.32 12.02
C GLU A 36 8.73 2.21 11.23
N GLN A 37 9.60 1.23 11.56
CA GLN A 37 10.84 0.99 10.84
C GLN A 37 10.60 0.50 9.40
N SER A 38 9.59 -0.36 9.20
CA SER A 38 9.17 -0.82 7.88
C SER A 38 8.75 0.36 6.99
N PHE A 39 7.92 1.28 7.51
CA PHE A 39 7.52 2.49 6.79
C PHE A 39 8.68 3.44 6.54
N ARG A 40 9.55 3.67 7.52
CA ARG A 40 10.76 4.50 7.34
C ARG A 40 11.61 3.99 6.17
N ALA A 41 11.78 2.67 6.06
CA ALA A 41 12.57 2.06 5.01
C ALA A 41 11.89 2.10 3.63
N GLU A 42 10.55 2.15 3.58
CA GLU A 42 9.80 2.22 2.32
C GLU A 42 9.62 3.64 1.80
N GLN A 43 9.48 4.61 2.70
CA GLN A 43 8.95 5.94 2.41
C GLN A 43 9.63 6.63 1.23
N SER A 44 10.96 6.59 1.17
CA SER A 44 11.72 7.20 0.07
C SER A 44 11.38 6.58 -1.28
N HIS A 45 11.30 5.26 -1.35
CA HIS A 45 10.95 4.56 -2.60
C HIS A 45 9.50 4.84 -3.02
N ALA A 46 8.57 4.85 -2.07
CA ALA A 46 7.18 5.21 -2.33
C ALA A 46 7.06 6.65 -2.86
N LYS A 47 7.77 7.62 -2.26
CA LYS A 47 7.82 9.02 -2.73
C LYS A 47 8.43 9.13 -4.13
N TYR A 48 9.57 8.48 -4.39
CA TYR A 48 10.20 8.52 -5.71
C TYR A 48 9.32 7.90 -6.79
N TYR A 49 8.68 6.77 -6.51
CA TYR A 49 7.75 6.14 -7.42
C TYR A 49 6.56 7.06 -7.71
N TYR A 50 5.86 7.53 -6.67
CA TYR A 50 4.64 8.32 -6.82
C TYR A 50 4.89 9.65 -7.54
N TYR A 51 5.83 10.46 -7.05
CA TYR A 51 6.14 11.76 -7.66
C TYR A 51 6.87 11.62 -8.99
N GLY A 52 7.68 10.57 -9.17
CA GLY A 52 8.34 10.27 -10.43
C GLY A 52 7.32 10.01 -11.53
N TRP A 53 6.39 9.09 -11.31
CA TRP A 53 5.35 8.78 -12.29
C TRP A 53 4.36 9.92 -12.51
N MET A 54 3.96 10.64 -11.46
CA MET A 54 3.15 11.87 -11.61
C MET A 54 3.84 12.91 -12.49
N THR A 55 5.16 13.09 -12.33
CA THR A 55 5.95 14.02 -13.16
C THR A 55 6.04 13.54 -14.59
N ILE A 56 6.34 12.26 -14.82
CA ILE A 56 6.42 11.68 -16.17
C ILE A 56 5.10 11.85 -16.91
N TYR A 57 3.97 11.50 -16.30
CA TYR A 57 2.66 11.68 -16.92
C TYR A 57 2.29 13.15 -17.11
N GLY A 58 2.54 14.00 -16.13
CA GLY A 58 2.25 15.43 -16.21
C GLY A 58 3.02 16.11 -17.35
N VAL A 59 4.33 15.86 -17.44
CA VAL A 59 5.17 16.39 -18.53
C VAL A 59 4.72 15.84 -19.88
N ASN A 60 4.44 14.53 -19.97
CA ASN A 60 4.00 13.92 -21.22
C ASN A 60 2.64 14.48 -21.68
N ALA A 61 1.69 14.66 -20.77
CA ALA A 61 0.38 15.26 -21.08
C ALA A 61 0.54 16.71 -21.55
N ALA A 62 1.28 17.52 -20.80
CA ALA A 62 1.51 18.93 -21.14
C ALA A 62 2.21 19.07 -22.50
N TYR A 63 3.27 18.30 -22.74
CA TYR A 63 3.99 18.31 -24.01
C TYR A 63 3.10 17.85 -25.17
N SER A 64 2.37 16.75 -25.00
CA SER A 64 1.49 16.20 -26.04
C SER A 64 0.38 17.17 -26.43
N PHE A 65 -0.26 17.83 -25.46
CA PHE A 65 -1.27 18.84 -25.75
C PHE A 65 -0.68 20.11 -26.35
N TYR A 66 0.52 20.53 -25.90
CA TYR A 66 1.22 21.68 -26.48
C TYR A 66 1.59 21.43 -27.95
N ASP A 67 2.22 20.29 -28.25
CA ASP A 67 2.57 19.93 -29.63
C ASP A 67 1.30 19.79 -30.48
N ALA A 68 0.28 19.09 -29.98
CA ALA A 68 -0.99 18.96 -30.69
C ALA A 68 -1.63 20.33 -30.99
N GLY A 69 -1.62 21.27 -30.05
CA GLY A 69 -2.21 22.60 -30.24
C GLY A 69 -1.44 23.53 -31.17
N THR A 70 -0.14 23.31 -31.36
CA THR A 70 0.75 24.24 -32.09
C THR A 70 1.26 23.68 -33.42
N THR A 71 1.24 22.37 -33.60
CA THR A 71 1.73 21.72 -34.80
C THR A 71 0.81 21.98 -36.01
N LYS A 72 1.43 22.20 -37.17
CA LYS A 72 0.72 22.24 -38.46
C LYS A 72 0.55 20.85 -39.08
N ASN A 73 1.22 19.84 -38.53
CA ASN A 73 1.13 18.47 -39.01
C ASN A 73 -0.15 17.82 -38.46
N THR A 74 -1.11 17.51 -39.34
CA THR A 74 -2.39 16.90 -38.95
C THR A 74 -2.23 15.56 -38.23
N VAL A 75 -1.22 14.76 -38.57
CA VAL A 75 -0.94 13.48 -37.91
C VAL A 75 -0.53 13.74 -36.46
N ASN A 76 0.46 14.63 -36.23
CA ASN A 76 0.91 14.98 -34.89
C ASN A 76 -0.20 15.62 -34.05
N HIS A 77 -1.03 16.48 -34.65
CA HIS A 77 -2.17 17.10 -33.99
C HIS A 77 -3.13 16.04 -33.41
N LEU A 78 -3.50 15.05 -34.24
CA LEU A 78 -4.47 14.03 -33.86
C LEU A 78 -3.89 12.99 -32.90
N VAL A 79 -2.68 12.49 -33.19
CA VAL A 79 -2.01 11.47 -32.36
C VAL A 79 -1.58 12.07 -31.01
N GLY A 80 -1.04 13.29 -31.02
CA GLY A 80 -0.65 14.02 -29.81
C GLY A 80 -1.83 14.25 -28.86
N GLY A 81 -3.00 14.61 -29.39
CA GLY A 81 -4.21 14.74 -28.56
C GLY A 81 -4.61 13.44 -27.85
N VAL A 82 -4.50 12.29 -28.53
CA VAL A 82 -4.78 10.97 -27.95
C VAL A 82 -3.74 10.60 -26.90
N SER A 83 -2.45 10.73 -27.22
CA SER A 83 -1.35 10.45 -26.30
C SER A 83 -1.43 11.32 -25.03
N GLY A 84 -1.73 12.62 -25.18
CA GLY A 84 -1.90 13.52 -24.05
C GLY A 84 -3.08 13.13 -23.15
N THR A 85 -4.17 12.67 -23.74
CA THR A 85 -5.34 12.16 -23.00
C THR A 85 -5.01 10.89 -22.23
N GLN A 86 -4.29 9.93 -22.84
CA GLN A 86 -3.85 8.71 -22.15
C GLN A 86 -2.90 9.01 -20.99
N ALA A 87 -1.95 9.94 -21.19
CA ALA A 87 -1.06 10.38 -20.13
C ALA A 87 -1.82 11.01 -18.96
N LEU A 88 -2.83 11.83 -19.26
CA LEU A 88 -3.69 12.42 -18.24
C LEU A 88 -4.51 11.38 -17.47
N ILE A 89 -5.02 10.34 -18.16
CA ILE A 89 -5.69 9.20 -17.50
C ILE A 89 -4.73 8.50 -16.53
N GLY A 90 -3.48 8.22 -16.95
CA GLY A 90 -2.46 7.63 -16.08
C GLY A 90 -2.16 8.48 -14.83
N MET A 91 -2.05 9.80 -15.01
CA MET A 91 -1.87 10.75 -13.91
C MET A 91 -3.07 10.77 -12.95
N ILE A 92 -4.30 10.78 -13.47
CA ILE A 92 -5.51 10.75 -12.65
C ILE A 92 -5.60 9.42 -11.88
N GLY A 93 -5.25 8.30 -12.52
CA GLY A 93 -5.20 7.00 -11.86
C GLY A 93 -4.28 6.98 -10.64
N LEU A 94 -3.08 7.56 -10.77
CA LEU A 94 -2.17 7.74 -9.63
C LEU A 94 -2.75 8.64 -8.53
N ALA A 95 -3.36 9.76 -8.90
CA ALA A 95 -3.94 10.70 -7.95
C ALA A 95 -5.12 10.12 -7.16
N LEU A 96 -5.89 9.21 -7.76
CA LEU A 96 -7.01 8.52 -7.12
C LEU A 96 -6.58 7.36 -6.23
N SER A 97 -5.38 6.82 -6.44
CA SER A 97 -4.83 5.70 -5.67
C SER A 97 -3.42 6.03 -5.15
N PRO A 98 -3.29 7.02 -4.24
CA PRO A 98 -2.00 7.36 -3.65
C PRO A 98 -1.46 6.19 -2.82
N LEU A 99 -0.14 6.00 -2.85
CA LEU A 99 0.55 5.03 -2.01
C LEU A 99 0.57 5.52 -0.55
N PRO A 100 -0.10 4.85 0.41
CA PRO A 100 -0.11 5.31 1.80
C PRO A 100 1.30 5.31 2.43
N ALA A 101 2.20 4.46 1.96
CA ALA A 101 3.59 4.44 2.41
C ALA A 101 4.37 5.75 2.10
N THR A 102 3.83 6.66 1.29
CA THR A 102 4.46 7.97 1.03
C THR A 102 4.50 8.85 2.28
N ASP A 103 3.49 8.80 3.14
CA ASP A 103 3.38 9.64 4.34
C ASP A 103 3.19 8.84 5.64
N ALA A 104 2.92 7.53 5.58
CA ALA A 104 2.67 6.69 6.75
C ALA A 104 3.67 6.86 7.91
N TYR A 105 4.98 6.93 7.62
CA TYR A 105 5.99 7.17 8.67
C TYR A 105 5.78 8.54 9.36
N ASP A 106 5.57 9.60 8.57
CA ASP A 106 5.35 10.95 9.11
C ASP A 106 4.02 11.02 9.88
N THR A 107 2.97 10.35 9.38
CA THR A 107 1.68 10.23 10.04
C THR A 107 1.80 9.58 11.41
N LEU A 108 2.47 8.42 11.51
CA LEU A 108 2.66 7.71 12.77
C LEU A 108 3.54 8.47 13.76
N HIS A 109 4.58 9.14 13.27
CA HIS A 109 5.49 9.92 14.11
C HIS A 109 4.81 11.15 14.72
N ALA A 110 3.78 11.70 14.06
CA ALA A 110 3.01 12.84 14.55
C ALA A 110 1.94 12.47 15.59
N MET A 111 1.66 11.17 15.81
CA MET A 111 0.64 10.73 16.76
C MET A 111 1.15 10.82 18.22
N PRO A 112 0.30 11.25 19.19
CA PRO A 112 0.64 11.23 20.62
C PRO A 112 0.92 9.81 21.13
N GLY A 113 1.86 9.64 22.06
CA GLY A 113 2.22 8.32 22.63
C GLY A 113 2.75 8.40 24.06
N GLU A 114 2.33 9.40 24.82
CA GLU A 114 2.82 9.67 26.18
C GLU A 114 2.09 8.79 27.22
N THR A 115 0.85 8.41 26.92
CA THR A 115 0.03 7.53 27.77
C THR A 115 -0.13 6.13 27.17
N ASP A 116 -0.41 5.14 28.00
CA ASP A 116 -0.67 3.75 27.56
C ASP A 116 -1.82 3.67 26.54
N VAL A 117 -2.87 4.49 26.72
CA VAL A 117 -4.01 4.58 25.80
C VAL A 117 -3.58 5.13 24.43
N GLU A 118 -2.73 6.15 24.43
CA GLU A 118 -2.18 6.73 23.19
C GLU A 118 -1.23 5.77 22.47
N GLN A 119 -0.43 4.98 23.21
CA GLN A 119 0.45 3.96 22.64
C GLN A 119 -0.35 2.83 21.98
N ALA A 120 -1.42 2.36 22.63
CA ALA A 120 -2.31 1.36 22.06
C ALA A 120 -3.00 1.87 20.78
N GLU A 121 -3.45 3.12 20.77
CA GLU A 121 -4.08 3.75 19.60
C GLU A 121 -3.09 3.98 18.44
N ARG A 122 -1.84 4.34 18.76
CA ARG A 122 -0.75 4.42 17.77
C ARG A 122 -0.48 3.08 17.12
N LEU A 123 -0.38 2.02 17.93
CA LEU A 123 -0.18 0.67 17.40
C LEU A 123 -1.34 0.25 16.50
N ARG A 124 -2.59 0.47 16.94
CA ARG A 124 -3.77 0.17 16.14
C ARG A 124 -3.75 0.88 14.78
N SER A 125 -3.40 2.18 14.79
CA SER A 125 -3.28 2.99 13.57
C SER A 125 -2.15 2.54 12.67
N ALA A 126 -1.00 2.14 13.24
CA ALA A 126 0.14 1.58 12.50
C ALA A 126 -0.23 0.28 11.79
N GLU A 127 -0.93 -0.63 12.45
CA GLU A 127 -1.38 -1.88 11.86
C GLU A 127 -2.43 -1.67 10.76
N GLU A 128 -3.36 -0.74 10.96
CA GLU A 128 -4.35 -0.36 9.95
C GLU A 128 -3.66 0.21 8.70
N LEU A 129 -2.71 1.12 8.88
CA LEU A 129 -1.90 1.68 7.79
C LEU A 129 -1.09 0.60 7.07
N LEU A 130 -0.52 -0.36 7.80
CA LEU A 130 0.27 -1.44 7.19
C LEU A 130 -0.61 -2.34 6.32
N ARG A 131 -1.78 -2.74 6.82
CA ARG A 131 -2.76 -3.53 6.06
C ARG A 131 -3.23 -2.78 4.81
N LYS A 132 -3.57 -1.50 4.95
CA LYS A 132 -4.01 -0.64 3.84
C LYS A 132 -2.91 -0.45 2.79
N SER A 133 -1.67 -0.23 3.23
CA SER A 133 -0.53 -0.08 2.31
C SER A 133 -0.29 -1.36 1.52
N ALA A 134 -0.31 -2.52 2.18
CA ALA A 134 -0.17 -3.82 1.53
C ALA A 134 -1.34 -4.11 0.57
N GLU A 135 -2.57 -3.69 0.89
CA GLU A 135 -3.73 -3.81 0.00
C GLU A 135 -3.53 -2.99 -1.28
N VAL A 136 -3.17 -1.71 -1.17
CA VAL A 136 -2.91 -0.84 -2.33
C VAL A 136 -1.78 -1.39 -3.22
N GLU A 137 -0.70 -1.91 -2.62
CA GLU A 137 0.37 -2.56 -3.37
C GLU A 137 -0.11 -3.84 -4.09
N ARG A 138 -0.98 -4.65 -3.47
CA ARG A 138 -1.54 -5.86 -4.10
C ARG A 138 -2.48 -5.51 -5.25
N GLU A 139 -3.35 -4.53 -5.04
CA GLU A 139 -4.29 -4.05 -6.05
C GLU A 139 -3.54 -3.51 -7.27
N GLY A 140 -2.52 -2.68 -7.05
CA GLY A 140 -1.70 -2.12 -8.12
C GLY A 140 -0.96 -3.19 -8.94
N ARG A 141 -0.63 -4.34 -8.33
CA ARG A 141 -0.02 -5.50 -9.02
C ARG A 141 -1.01 -6.54 -9.51
N SER A 142 -2.31 -6.27 -9.38
CA SER A 142 -3.34 -7.21 -9.79
C SER A 142 -3.42 -7.29 -11.32
N TRP A 143 -3.84 -8.45 -11.81
CA TRP A 143 -4.13 -8.64 -13.24
C TRP A 143 -5.17 -7.64 -13.78
N ILE A 144 -6.06 -7.13 -12.90
CA ILE A 144 -7.08 -6.13 -13.25
C ILE A 144 -6.40 -4.83 -13.68
N MET A 145 -5.32 -4.42 -13.00
CA MET A 145 -4.59 -3.21 -13.37
C MET A 145 -3.83 -3.37 -14.69
N HIS A 146 -3.25 -4.55 -14.95
CA HIS A 146 -2.67 -4.86 -16.26
C HIS A 146 -3.73 -4.87 -17.38
N ALA A 147 -4.91 -5.42 -17.11
CA ALA A 147 -6.03 -5.38 -18.04
C ALA A 147 -6.53 -3.94 -18.28
N ALA A 148 -6.60 -3.12 -17.23
CA ALA A 148 -6.95 -1.70 -17.35
C ALA A 148 -5.92 -0.93 -18.20
N ASN A 149 -4.62 -1.18 -17.98
CA ASN A 149 -3.55 -0.61 -18.81
C ASN A 149 -3.71 -1.01 -20.29
N PHE A 150 -3.94 -2.30 -20.56
CA PHE A 150 -4.22 -2.79 -21.91
C PHE A 150 -5.43 -2.09 -22.54
N VAL A 151 -6.52 -1.90 -21.79
CA VAL A 151 -7.73 -1.22 -22.28
C VAL A 151 -7.45 0.25 -22.63
N VAL A 152 -6.68 0.96 -21.82
CA VAL A 152 -6.28 2.36 -22.11
C VAL A 152 -5.41 2.44 -23.36
N ALA A 153 -4.43 1.53 -23.50
CA ALA A 153 -3.56 1.48 -24.67
C ALA A 153 -4.35 1.12 -25.95
N ALA A 154 -5.17 0.07 -25.89
CA ALA A 154 -6.00 -0.37 -27.00
C ALA A 154 -7.05 0.68 -27.38
N GLY A 155 -7.63 1.37 -26.41
CA GLY A 155 -8.59 2.45 -26.62
C GLY A 155 -8.00 3.62 -27.41
N GLY A 156 -6.80 4.09 -27.03
CA GLY A 156 -6.11 5.15 -27.77
C GLY A 156 -5.77 4.74 -29.21
N ALA A 157 -5.23 3.52 -29.38
CA ALA A 157 -4.95 2.96 -30.69
C ALA A 157 -6.21 2.82 -31.56
N ALA A 158 -7.33 2.41 -30.97
CA ALA A 158 -8.62 2.31 -31.65
C ALA A 158 -9.13 3.69 -32.09
N VAL A 159 -8.99 4.74 -31.26
CA VAL A 159 -9.33 6.11 -31.66
C VAL A 159 -8.48 6.58 -32.83
N ILE A 160 -7.17 6.35 -32.80
CA ILE A 160 -6.26 6.70 -33.90
C ILE A 160 -6.67 5.97 -35.18
N ARG A 161 -6.91 4.66 -35.10
CA ARG A 161 -7.20 3.82 -36.26
C ARG A 161 -8.58 4.08 -36.86
N TYR A 162 -9.61 4.07 -36.04
CA TYR A 162 -11.01 4.04 -36.51
C TYR A 162 -11.67 5.42 -36.55
N SER A 163 -11.31 6.33 -35.63
CA SER A 163 -11.87 7.68 -35.63
C SER A 163 -11.05 8.64 -36.50
N TYR A 164 -9.72 8.51 -36.48
CA TYR A 164 -8.81 9.45 -37.14
C TYR A 164 -8.13 8.90 -38.40
N GLY A 165 -8.31 7.61 -38.69
CA GLY A 165 -7.53 6.92 -39.73
C GLY A 165 -7.61 7.56 -41.11
N ASP A 166 -8.80 7.92 -41.55
CA ASP A 166 -9.02 8.61 -42.83
C ASP A 166 -8.28 9.96 -42.93
N ARG A 167 -8.27 10.73 -41.83
CA ARG A 167 -7.59 12.03 -41.79
C ARG A 167 -6.07 11.86 -41.79
N ILE A 168 -5.57 10.88 -41.03
CA ILE A 168 -4.15 10.55 -40.97
C ILE A 168 -3.65 10.09 -42.35
N ASN A 169 -4.38 9.19 -43.01
CA ASN A 169 -4.00 8.67 -44.32
C ASN A 169 -4.02 9.77 -45.40
N ARG A 170 -5.04 10.65 -45.39
CA ARG A 170 -5.09 11.81 -46.30
C ARG A 170 -3.96 12.82 -46.07
N ALA A 171 -3.48 12.93 -44.83
CA ALA A 171 -2.34 13.78 -44.47
C ALA A 171 -0.98 13.15 -44.83
N GLY A 172 -0.96 11.99 -45.49
CA GLY A 172 0.26 11.28 -45.90
C GLY A 172 0.87 10.40 -44.80
N GLY A 173 0.17 10.18 -43.69
CA GLY A 173 0.58 9.24 -42.64
C GLY A 173 0.00 7.84 -42.83
N SER A 174 0.41 6.90 -41.96
CA SER A 174 -0.18 5.56 -41.88
C SER A 174 -0.95 5.41 -40.57
N ALA A 175 -2.27 5.36 -40.63
CA ALA A 175 -3.12 5.20 -39.45
C ALA A 175 -2.85 3.89 -38.69
N VAL A 176 -2.49 2.82 -39.40
CA VAL A 176 -2.12 1.52 -38.80
C VAL A 176 -0.84 1.67 -38.00
N GLU A 177 0.18 2.29 -38.60
CA GLU A 177 1.48 2.47 -37.98
C GLU A 177 1.38 3.36 -36.73
N GLN A 178 0.68 4.49 -36.84
CA GLN A 178 0.48 5.40 -35.72
C GLN A 178 -0.31 4.76 -34.57
N ALA A 179 -1.33 3.96 -34.88
CA ALA A 179 -2.08 3.21 -33.86
C ALA A 179 -1.19 2.16 -33.17
N ASN A 180 -0.35 1.45 -33.92
CA ASN A 180 0.55 0.44 -33.37
C ASN A 180 1.63 1.06 -32.47
N ILE A 181 2.24 2.17 -32.91
CA ILE A 181 3.22 2.91 -32.11
C ILE A 181 2.56 3.40 -30.81
N ASN A 182 1.40 4.06 -30.91
CA ASN A 182 0.68 4.55 -29.73
C ASN A 182 0.31 3.40 -28.77
N PHE A 183 -0.20 2.28 -29.29
CA PHE A 183 -0.54 1.11 -28.47
C PHE A 183 0.68 0.63 -27.68
N TRP A 184 1.78 0.31 -28.36
CA TRP A 184 2.94 -0.28 -27.71
C TRP A 184 3.64 0.72 -26.79
N SER A 185 3.75 1.99 -27.17
CA SER A 185 4.30 3.01 -26.28
C SER A 185 3.46 3.18 -25.02
N SER A 186 2.14 3.30 -25.14
CA SER A 186 1.24 3.44 -23.99
C SER A 186 1.27 2.19 -23.11
N PHE A 187 1.17 1.00 -23.72
CA PHE A 187 1.14 -0.26 -23.00
C PHE A 187 2.44 -0.48 -22.22
N LEU A 188 3.60 -0.32 -22.86
CA LEU A 188 4.89 -0.54 -22.23
C LEU A 188 5.18 0.45 -21.10
N VAL A 189 4.79 1.72 -21.26
CA VAL A 189 4.93 2.71 -20.19
C VAL A 189 4.07 2.34 -18.99
N GLY A 190 2.80 1.96 -19.21
CA GLY A 190 1.93 1.52 -18.12
C GLY A 190 2.39 0.21 -17.47
N GLU A 191 2.87 -0.76 -18.24
CA GLU A 191 3.44 -2.00 -17.68
C GLU A 191 4.70 -1.72 -16.86
N LEU A 192 5.57 -0.82 -17.33
CA LEU A 192 6.75 -0.41 -16.57
C LEU A 192 6.36 0.26 -15.25
N GLN A 193 5.32 1.10 -15.25
CA GLN A 193 4.79 1.68 -14.03
C GLN A 193 4.31 0.60 -13.06
N LEU A 194 3.40 -0.28 -13.50
CA LEU A 194 2.85 -1.34 -12.64
C LEU A 194 3.94 -2.27 -12.11
N PHE A 195 4.92 -2.62 -12.94
CA PHE A 195 6.03 -3.49 -12.57
C PHE A 195 6.98 -2.85 -11.54
N THR A 196 7.19 -1.54 -11.63
CA THR A 196 8.10 -0.79 -10.74
C THR A 196 7.43 -0.32 -9.45
N GLN A 197 6.13 -0.60 -9.25
CA GLN A 197 5.44 -0.28 -8.01
C GLN A 197 6.11 -0.96 -6.80
N PRO A 198 6.34 -0.22 -5.70
CA PRO A 198 6.82 -0.79 -4.44
C PRO A 198 5.94 -1.96 -3.95
N THR A 199 6.58 -2.90 -3.25
CA THR A 199 5.93 -4.10 -2.66
C THR A 199 6.32 -4.33 -1.21
N ARG A 200 6.93 -3.34 -0.57
CA ARG A 200 7.57 -3.55 0.73
C ARG A 200 6.53 -3.67 1.83
N SER A 201 5.37 -3.02 1.71
CA SER A 201 4.28 -3.16 2.67
C SER A 201 3.65 -4.56 2.64
N ILE A 202 3.58 -5.22 1.47
CA ILE A 202 3.18 -6.63 1.36
C ILE A 202 4.13 -7.53 2.15
N ASP A 203 5.43 -7.37 1.93
CA ASP A 203 6.45 -8.18 2.59
C ASP A 203 6.47 -7.93 4.10
N SER A 204 6.35 -6.66 4.51
CA SER A 204 6.32 -6.23 5.91
C SER A 204 5.06 -6.72 6.63
N LEU A 205 3.89 -6.70 5.97
CA LEU A 205 2.66 -7.26 6.54
C LEU A 205 2.79 -8.77 6.74
N LYS A 206 3.36 -9.48 5.77
CA LYS A 206 3.59 -10.92 5.89
C LYS A 206 4.54 -11.25 7.03
N GLU A 207 5.65 -10.52 7.15
CA GLU A 207 6.60 -10.70 8.25
C GLU A 207 5.97 -10.36 9.61
N TYR A 208 5.17 -9.29 9.66
CA TYR A 208 4.40 -8.92 10.86
C TYR A 208 3.43 -10.04 11.27
N GLU A 209 2.65 -10.58 10.35
CA GLU A 209 1.71 -11.68 10.62
C GLU A 209 2.44 -12.98 11.01
N GLN A 210 3.65 -13.22 10.51
CA GLN A 210 4.44 -14.39 10.92
C GLN A 210 5.00 -14.24 12.34
N ASN A 211 5.45 -13.05 12.70
CA ASN A 211 6.09 -12.78 14.00
C ASN A 211 5.06 -12.51 15.10
N TYR A 212 3.88 -11.96 14.76
CA TYR A 212 2.88 -11.49 15.71
C TYR A 212 1.46 -12.01 15.45
N GLY A 213 1.20 -12.67 14.31
CA GLY A 213 -0.14 -13.02 13.82
C GLY A 213 -0.77 -14.30 14.38
N VAL A 214 -0.32 -14.81 15.52
CA VAL A 214 -1.08 -15.79 16.32
C VAL A 214 -1.04 -15.40 17.79
N SER A 215 -2.15 -14.86 18.29
CA SER A 215 -2.37 -14.73 19.73
C SER A 215 -3.55 -15.63 20.12
N SER A 216 -3.25 -16.84 20.55
CA SER A 216 -4.21 -17.70 21.26
C SER A 216 -4.93 -16.91 22.35
N VAL A 217 -6.26 -17.06 22.46
CA VAL A 217 -7.05 -16.57 23.58
C VAL A 217 -6.45 -17.11 24.88
N SER A 218 -5.87 -16.22 25.70
CA SER A 218 -5.41 -16.56 27.04
C SER A 218 -6.14 -15.69 28.04
N VAL A 219 -6.87 -16.34 28.94
CA VAL A 219 -7.50 -15.68 30.09
C VAL A 219 -6.45 -15.63 31.18
N ALA A 220 -5.87 -14.44 31.43
CA ALA A 220 -4.95 -14.23 32.52
C ALA A 220 -5.62 -13.35 33.60
N PRO A 221 -5.70 -13.81 34.86
CA PRO A 221 -6.05 -12.92 35.96
C PRO A 221 -4.94 -11.89 36.16
N CYS A 222 -5.30 -10.60 36.24
CA CYS A 222 -4.37 -9.53 36.60
C CYS A 222 -4.74 -8.95 37.96
N VAL A 223 -3.73 -8.64 38.78
CA VAL A 223 -3.90 -7.96 40.07
C VAL A 223 -3.56 -6.50 39.85
N THR A 224 -4.53 -5.61 40.03
CA THR A 224 -4.29 -4.16 40.04
C THR A 224 -4.04 -3.69 41.47
N SER A 225 -3.54 -2.45 41.64
CA SER A 225 -3.29 -1.85 42.97
C SER A 225 -4.53 -1.80 43.87
N ASP A 226 -5.72 -1.94 43.28
CA ASP A 226 -7.02 -1.74 43.93
C ASP A 226 -7.77 -3.07 44.17
N GLY A 227 -7.19 -4.21 43.79
CA GLY A 227 -7.76 -5.54 44.00
C GLY A 227 -7.62 -6.50 42.81
N ALA A 228 -8.11 -7.73 42.96
CA ALA A 228 -8.13 -8.72 41.89
C ALA A 228 -9.20 -8.36 40.85
N GLY A 229 -8.78 -8.13 39.60
CA GLY A 229 -9.66 -7.88 38.46
C GLY A 229 -9.60 -9.04 37.45
N VAL A 230 -10.66 -9.19 36.67
CA VAL A 230 -10.65 -10.07 35.48
C VAL A 230 -10.65 -9.17 34.26
N ALA A 231 -9.51 -9.07 33.57
CA ALA A 231 -9.45 -8.45 32.26
C ALA A 231 -9.90 -9.49 31.22
N LEU A 232 -10.98 -9.19 30.50
CA LEU A 232 -11.40 -10.00 29.36
C LEU A 232 -10.52 -9.60 28.18
N ILE A 233 -9.52 -10.42 27.87
CA ILE A 233 -8.60 -10.16 26.77
C ILE A 233 -9.29 -10.62 25.47
N MET A 234 -9.95 -9.70 24.78
CA MET A 234 -10.27 -9.88 23.35
C MET A 234 -9.10 -9.29 22.55
N ARG A 235 -8.38 -10.14 21.82
CA ARG A 235 -7.37 -9.70 20.83
C ARG A 235 -8.04 -9.73 19.45
N PHE A 236 -8.25 -8.55 18.85
CA PHE A 236 -8.62 -8.38 17.44
C PHE A 236 -7.36 -8.15 16.61
#